data_AF-D5ACX1-F1
#
_entry.id   AF-D5ACX1-F1
#
_cell.length_a   1.000
_cell.length_b   1.000
_cell.length_c   1.000
_cell.angle_alpha   90.00
_cell.angle_beta   90.00
_cell.angle_gamma   90.00
#
_symmetry.space_group_name_H-M   'P 1'
#
loop_
_entity.id
_entity.type
_entity.pdbx_description
1 polymer ?
#
loop_
_entity_poly.entity_id
_entity_poly.type
_entity_poly.pdbx_seq_one_letter_code
_entity_poly.pdbx_strand_id
1 'polypeptide(L)'
;MLKNAQMSLYLVKANQQGGGSFTAYTYAGELPSCAFGFNSHGVGFTLNAVPPTKEEVEVGGIGRNFISRDLLEAVSIEHALQCIHLPNISVGHSYNLIDVRKRRLLNVETASKNRISVLEIGSNPFFHANMYMHLEISQANDVNSICRQKRAAEIPKSSQKEILSLLGDTSDENYPIYMQGPTLCTLCTIVFDLDQKTLSLYNGNPKFENVALTFPLT
;
A
#
# COMPACT_ATOMS: atom_id res chain seq x y z
N MET A 1 -5.95 -13.22 28.72
CA MET A 1 -5.53 -11.81 28.83
C MET A 1 -4.97 -11.39 27.48
N LEU A 2 -5.75 -10.64 26.70
CA LEU A 2 -5.40 -9.78 25.55
C LEU A 2 -6.74 -9.33 24.90
N LYS A 3 -7.62 -8.78 25.72
CA LYS A 3 -8.72 -7.92 25.26
C LYS A 3 -8.20 -6.51 25.54
N ASN A 4 -8.12 -5.65 24.51
CA ASN A 4 -7.66 -4.24 24.57
C ASN A 4 -6.18 -3.96 24.24
N ALA A 5 -5.59 -4.63 23.25
CA ALA A 5 -4.61 -3.92 22.43
C ALA A 5 -5.40 -3.07 21.43
N GLN A 6 -5.84 -1.88 21.85
CA GLN A 6 -6.31 -0.86 20.92
C GLN A 6 -5.10 -0.56 20.02
N MET A 7 -5.12 -1.06 18.78
CA MET A 7 -4.03 -0.82 17.83
C MET A 7 -3.82 0.69 17.75
N SER A 8 -2.70 1.16 18.32
CA SER A 8 -2.40 2.57 18.39
C SER A 8 -1.81 2.97 17.05
N LEU A 9 -2.67 3.55 16.22
CA LEU A 9 -2.39 3.98 14.86
C LEU A 9 -2.17 5.48 14.86
N TYR A 10 -1.17 5.94 14.12
CA TYR A 10 -0.93 7.37 13.95
C TYR A 10 -0.35 7.69 12.59
N LEU A 11 -0.53 8.95 12.20
CA LEU A 11 0.24 9.57 11.15
C LEU A 11 1.44 10.26 11.79
N VAL A 12 2.64 9.98 11.30
CA VAL A 12 3.82 10.77 11.62
C VAL A 12 4.10 11.70 10.46
N LYS A 13 4.37 12.98 10.77
CA LYS A 13 5.02 13.91 9.86
C LYS A 13 6.40 14.21 10.42
N ALA A 14 7.45 13.86 9.69
CA ALA A 14 8.83 14.05 10.11
C ALA A 14 9.56 15.00 9.17
N ASN A 15 10.34 15.91 9.73
CA ASN A 15 11.26 16.77 8.98
C ASN A 15 12.68 16.25 9.19
N GLN A 16 13.43 16.12 8.10
CA GLN A 16 14.78 15.60 8.08
C GLN A 16 15.81 16.74 8.10
N GLN A 17 16.99 16.46 8.66
CA GLN A 17 18.13 17.34 8.52
C GLN A 17 18.53 17.40 7.04
N GLY A 18 18.44 18.58 6.42
CA GLY A 18 18.61 18.76 4.97
C GLY A 18 17.37 19.23 4.22
N GLY A 19 16.23 19.43 4.91
CA GLY A 19 15.04 20.10 4.36
C GLY A 19 13.99 19.18 3.74
N GLY A 20 14.26 17.87 3.66
CA GLY A 20 13.26 16.87 3.30
C GLY A 20 12.22 16.65 4.41
N SER A 21 11.02 16.19 4.04
CA SER A 21 10.04 15.72 5.01
C SER A 21 9.22 14.57 4.46
N PHE A 22 8.66 13.74 5.34
CA PHE A 22 7.74 12.68 4.97
C PHE A 22 6.53 12.63 5.90
N THR A 23 5.43 12.09 5.39
CA THR A 23 4.25 11.70 6.16
C THR A 23 3.98 10.22 5.96
N ALA A 24 3.72 9.49 7.05
CA ALA A 24 3.57 8.04 7.01
C ALA A 24 2.52 7.55 8.01
N TYR A 25 1.72 6.57 7.59
CA TYR A 25 0.86 5.81 8.49
C TYR A 25 1.64 4.70 9.18
N THR A 26 1.53 4.62 10.51
CA THR A 26 2.41 3.78 11.34
C THR A 26 1.65 3.15 12.51
N TYR A 27 1.94 1.87 12.79
CA TYR A 27 1.56 1.22 14.04
C TYR A 27 2.53 1.59 15.16
N ALA A 28 2.04 1.80 16.38
CA ALA A 28 2.89 2.02 17.54
C ALA A 28 3.90 0.90 17.75
N GLY A 29 5.17 1.29 17.88
CA GLY A 29 6.31 0.37 18.03
C GLY A 29 6.97 -0.02 16.71
N GLU A 30 6.43 0.37 15.55
CA GLU A 30 7.04 0.10 14.25
C GLU A 30 7.80 1.31 13.69
N LEU A 31 8.75 1.04 12.79
CA LEU A 31 9.32 2.07 11.93
C LEU A 31 8.24 2.58 10.95
N PRO A 32 8.15 3.90 10.70
CA PRO A 32 7.32 4.40 9.62
C PRO A 32 7.85 3.90 8.27
N SER A 33 7.06 3.40 7.31
CA SER A 33 5.62 3.12 7.31
C SER A 33 5.33 1.62 7.29
N CYS A 34 4.12 1.24 7.71
CA CYS A 34 3.59 -0.12 7.60
C CYS A 34 2.51 -0.29 6.52
N ALA A 35 2.07 0.79 5.86
CA ALA A 35 0.93 0.78 4.92
C ALA A 35 1.05 1.78 3.77
N PHE A 36 1.24 3.07 4.07
CA PHE A 36 1.39 4.11 3.06
C PHE A 36 2.23 5.28 3.57
N GLY A 37 2.83 6.01 2.63
CA GLY A 37 3.48 7.27 2.95
C GLY A 37 3.80 8.08 1.71
N PHE A 38 4.26 9.30 1.95
CA PHE A 38 4.71 10.22 0.91
C PHE A 38 5.71 11.22 1.46
N ASN A 39 6.46 11.87 0.58
CA ASN A 39 7.50 12.81 0.97
C ASN A 39 7.51 14.10 0.14
N SER A 40 8.31 15.06 0.57
CA SER A 40 8.47 16.37 -0.07
C SER A 40 9.12 16.32 -1.45
N HIS A 41 9.68 15.18 -1.86
CA HIS A 41 10.20 14.99 -3.21
C HIS A 41 9.10 14.62 -4.22
N GLY A 42 7.86 14.48 -3.77
CA GLY A 42 6.73 14.08 -4.62
C GLY A 42 6.69 12.57 -4.87
N VAL A 43 7.34 11.77 -4.02
CA VAL A 43 7.22 10.31 -4.02
C VAL A 43 6.14 9.92 -3.02
N GLY A 44 5.17 9.13 -3.47
CA GLY A 44 4.15 8.50 -2.63
C GLY A 44 4.13 6.99 -2.84
N PHE A 45 3.59 6.25 -1.88
CA PHE A 45 3.38 4.82 -2.04
C PHE A 45 2.26 4.25 -1.16
N THR A 46 1.71 3.13 -1.61
CA THR A 46 0.95 2.17 -0.79
C THR A 46 1.58 0.78 -0.90
N LEU A 47 1.31 -0.11 0.05
CA LEU A 47 1.87 -1.46 0.02
C LEU A 47 0.90 -2.54 0.50
N ASN A 48 0.99 -3.70 -0.14
CA ASN A 48 0.25 -4.90 0.18
C ASN A 48 1.25 -6.01 0.51
N ALA A 49 1.00 -6.75 1.59
CA ALA A 49 1.75 -7.98 1.85
C ALA A 49 1.33 -9.04 0.82
N VAL A 50 2.30 -9.69 0.18
CA VAL A 50 2.08 -10.81 -0.77
C VAL A 50 2.97 -11.97 -0.35
N PRO A 51 2.46 -12.91 0.47
CA PRO A 51 3.29 -13.95 1.06
C PRO A 51 3.66 -15.02 0.03
N PRO A 52 4.95 -15.19 -0.31
CA PRO A 52 5.37 -16.36 -1.08
C PRO A 52 5.29 -17.63 -0.20
N THR A 53 5.43 -18.83 -0.77
CA THR A 53 5.50 -20.05 0.06
C THR A 53 6.78 -20.08 0.91
N LYS A 54 6.86 -20.95 1.91
CA LYS A 54 8.02 -20.99 2.82
C LYS A 54 9.33 -21.32 2.10
N GLU A 55 9.26 -22.15 1.08
CA GLU A 55 10.40 -22.60 0.25
C GLU A 55 10.99 -21.47 -0.59
N GLU A 56 10.19 -20.43 -0.82
CA GLU A 56 10.58 -19.25 -1.58
C GLU A 56 11.25 -18.18 -0.73
N VAL A 57 11.20 -18.29 0.61
CA VAL A 57 11.73 -17.30 1.55
C VAL A 57 13.12 -17.69 2.03
N GLU A 58 14.09 -16.77 1.90
CA GLU A 58 15.39 -16.88 2.54
C GLU A 58 15.35 -16.34 3.97
N VAL A 59 15.91 -17.11 4.92
CA VAL A 59 16.00 -16.73 6.33
C VAL A 59 17.07 -15.66 6.53
N GLY A 60 16.81 -14.68 7.39
CA GLY A 60 17.79 -13.64 7.74
C GLY A 60 17.80 -12.44 6.80
N GLY A 61 16.84 -12.36 5.87
CA GLY A 61 16.69 -11.18 5.02
C GLY A 61 16.17 -9.94 5.75
N ILE A 62 16.24 -8.80 5.08
CA ILE A 62 15.76 -7.50 5.54
C ILE A 62 14.23 -7.55 5.64
N GLY A 63 13.71 -7.19 6.82
CA GLY A 63 12.27 -7.08 7.06
C GLY A 63 11.68 -5.83 6.41
N ARG A 64 10.42 -5.93 5.94
CA ARG A 64 9.80 -4.85 5.14
C ARG A 64 9.80 -3.48 5.81
N ASN A 65 9.72 -3.42 7.14
CA ASN A 65 9.64 -2.16 7.87
C ASN A 65 10.93 -1.31 7.72
N PHE A 66 12.08 -1.92 7.45
CA PHE A 66 13.29 -1.18 7.11
C PHE A 66 13.23 -0.66 5.67
N ILE A 67 12.72 -1.47 4.75
CA ILE A 67 12.57 -1.12 3.33
C ILE A 67 11.58 0.03 3.15
N SER A 68 10.38 -0.08 3.75
CA SER A 68 9.36 0.96 3.68
C SER A 68 9.78 2.24 4.41
N ARG A 69 10.67 2.14 5.39
CA ARG A 69 11.27 3.31 6.04
C ARG A 69 12.26 4.01 5.13
N ASP A 70 13.16 3.27 4.50
CA ASP A 70 14.11 3.81 3.52
C ASP A 70 13.38 4.47 2.33
N LEU A 71 12.30 3.83 1.86
CA LEU A 71 11.44 4.32 0.79
C LEU A 71 10.85 5.72 1.06
N LEU A 72 10.60 6.10 2.33
CA LEU A 72 10.12 7.44 2.67
C LEU A 72 11.14 8.54 2.37
N GLU A 73 12.41 8.19 2.20
CA GLU A 73 13.51 9.11 1.93
C GLU A 73 13.86 9.17 0.42
N ALA A 74 13.13 8.41 -0.41
CA ALA A 74 13.33 8.39 -1.85
C ALA A 74 13.15 9.79 -2.49
N VAL A 75 14.06 10.16 -3.40
CA VAL A 75 14.08 11.50 -4.02
C VAL A 75 13.47 11.51 -5.43
N SER A 76 13.19 10.32 -5.96
CA SER A 76 12.47 10.09 -7.22
C SER A 76 11.89 8.69 -7.21
N ILE A 77 11.02 8.38 -8.17
CA ILE A 77 10.48 7.02 -8.34
C ILE A 77 11.58 6.01 -8.74
N GLU A 78 12.63 6.47 -9.42
CA GLU A 78 13.80 5.63 -9.73
C GLU A 78 14.62 5.32 -8.47
N HIS A 79 14.81 6.29 -7.56
CA HIS A 79 15.43 6.01 -6.26
C HIS A 79 14.54 5.08 -5.42
N ALA A 80 13.22 5.27 -5.45
CA ALA A 80 12.28 4.38 -4.78
C ALA A 80 12.40 2.91 -5.25
N LEU A 81 12.58 2.69 -6.56
CA LEU A 81 12.83 1.34 -7.11
C LEU A 81 14.13 0.74 -6.56
N GLN A 82 15.18 1.54 -6.38
CA GLN A 82 16.44 1.08 -5.79
C GLN A 82 16.26 0.71 -4.31
N CYS A 83 15.51 1.52 -3.54
CA CYS A 83 15.22 1.23 -2.13
C CYS A 83 14.50 -0.12 -1.94
N ILE A 84 13.57 -0.47 -2.83
CA ILE A 84 12.80 -1.73 -2.72
C ILE A 84 13.49 -2.93 -3.38
N HIS A 85 14.42 -2.70 -4.32
CA HIS A 85 15.18 -3.75 -4.98
C HIS A 85 16.48 -4.06 -4.22
N LEU A 86 16.34 -4.69 -3.05
CA LEU A 86 17.48 -5.17 -2.27
C LEU A 86 17.72 -6.67 -2.49
N PRO A 87 18.97 -7.13 -2.56
CA PRO A 87 19.28 -8.52 -2.85
C PRO A 87 18.82 -9.50 -1.76
N ASN A 88 18.70 -9.02 -0.52
CA ASN A 88 18.47 -9.83 0.67
C ASN A 88 17.14 -9.50 1.38
N ILE A 89 16.05 -9.17 0.66
CA ILE A 89 14.74 -8.98 1.31
C ILE A 89 14.18 -10.33 1.81
N SER A 90 13.52 -10.34 2.97
CA SER A 90 12.97 -11.58 3.53
C SER A 90 11.58 -11.91 2.96
N VAL A 91 10.63 -10.99 3.08
CA VAL A 91 9.22 -11.23 2.77
C VAL A 91 8.79 -10.51 1.51
N GLY A 92 7.72 -11.01 0.90
CA GLY A 92 7.17 -10.48 -0.33
C GLY A 92 6.20 -9.32 -0.14
N HIS A 93 6.34 -8.31 -0.98
CA HIS A 93 5.51 -7.10 -0.98
C HIS A 93 5.19 -6.61 -2.39
N SER A 94 3.96 -6.14 -2.57
CA SER A 94 3.55 -5.34 -3.73
C SER A 94 3.49 -3.88 -3.30
N TYR A 95 4.17 -3.01 -4.03
CA TYR A 95 4.23 -1.57 -3.80
C TYR A 95 3.55 -0.86 -4.96
N ASN A 96 2.60 0.02 -4.68
CA ASN A 96 2.19 1.03 -5.65
C ASN A 96 3.06 2.26 -5.43
N LEU A 97 4.01 2.53 -6.32
CA LEU A 97 4.86 3.72 -6.29
C LEU A 97 4.22 4.84 -7.13
N ILE A 98 4.30 6.06 -6.62
CA ILE A 98 3.64 7.24 -7.17
C ILE A 98 4.69 8.34 -7.33
N ASP A 99 4.87 8.82 -8.56
CA ASP A 99 5.55 10.07 -8.86
C ASP A 99 4.47 11.15 -9.10
N VAL A 100 4.27 12.00 -8.09
CA VAL A 100 3.24 13.05 -8.12
C VAL A 100 3.54 14.10 -9.18
N ARG A 101 4.82 14.38 -9.44
CA ARG A 101 5.24 15.44 -10.36
C ARG A 101 5.12 15.01 -11.81
N LYS A 102 5.55 13.78 -12.12
CA LYS A 102 5.47 13.20 -13.47
C LYS A 102 4.15 12.49 -13.74
N ARG A 103 3.27 12.35 -12.74
CA ARG A 103 2.01 11.60 -12.81
C ARG A 103 2.23 10.16 -13.26
N ARG A 104 3.26 9.53 -12.70
CA ARG A 104 3.67 8.17 -13.05
C ARG A 104 3.33 7.21 -11.91
N LEU A 105 2.79 6.06 -12.27
CA LEU A 105 2.36 5.02 -11.33
C LEU A 105 3.03 3.70 -11.69
N LEU A 106 3.66 3.05 -10.72
CA LEU A 106 4.22 1.71 -10.88
C LEU A 106 3.59 0.79 -9.84
N ASN A 107 3.18 -0.42 -10.23
CA ASN A 107 3.06 -1.53 -9.28
C ASN A 107 4.34 -2.36 -9.33
N VAL A 108 4.92 -2.65 -8.17
CA VAL A 108 6.18 -3.37 -8.06
C VAL A 108 6.01 -4.52 -7.10
N GLU A 109 6.17 -5.73 -7.59
CA GLU A 109 6.14 -6.95 -6.80
C GLU A 109 7.56 -7.41 -6.51
N THR A 110 7.86 -7.65 -5.24
CA THR A 110 9.17 -8.07 -4.76
C THR A 110 9.05 -9.36 -3.98
N ALA A 111 10.06 -10.21 -4.06
CA ALA A 111 10.18 -11.41 -3.27
C ALA A 111 11.65 -11.69 -2.90
N SER A 112 11.85 -12.55 -1.90
CA SER A 112 13.18 -13.02 -1.50
C SER A 112 13.97 -13.61 -2.66
N LYS A 113 15.30 -13.78 -2.51
CA LYS A 113 16.22 -14.22 -3.57
C LYS A 113 16.33 -13.22 -4.74
N ASN A 114 16.36 -11.92 -4.42
CA ASN A 114 16.54 -10.82 -5.38
C ASN A 114 15.52 -10.81 -6.55
N ARG A 115 14.25 -11.13 -6.28
CA ARG A 115 13.21 -11.20 -7.32
C ARG A 115 12.34 -9.97 -7.31
N ILE A 116 12.11 -9.42 -8.49
CA ILE A 116 11.32 -8.21 -8.70
C ILE A 116 10.60 -8.28 -10.04
N SER A 117 9.38 -7.75 -10.07
CA SER A 117 8.64 -7.47 -11.29
C SER A 117 8.10 -6.05 -11.19
N VAL A 118 8.20 -5.28 -12.27
CA VAL A 118 7.77 -3.87 -12.32
C VAL A 118 6.75 -3.72 -13.43
N LEU A 119 5.57 -3.20 -13.09
CA LEU A 119 4.48 -2.93 -13.99
C LEU A 119 4.13 -1.44 -13.98
N GLU A 120 4.24 -0.77 -15.12
CA GLU A 120 3.80 0.62 -15.25
C GLU A 120 2.29 0.68 -15.49
N ILE A 121 1.60 1.45 -14.65
CA ILE A 121 0.15 1.56 -14.68
C ILE A 121 -0.25 2.73 -15.59
N GLY A 122 -0.87 2.38 -16.71
CA GLY A 122 -1.37 3.34 -17.71
C GLY A 122 -2.81 3.78 -17.43
N SER A 123 -3.58 3.99 -18.51
CA SER A 123 -4.96 4.48 -18.45
C SER A 123 -5.98 3.47 -17.92
N ASN A 124 -5.63 2.18 -17.91
CA ASN A 124 -6.54 1.13 -17.44
C ASN A 124 -6.46 1.03 -15.90
N PRO A 125 -7.61 1.03 -15.19
CA PRO A 125 -7.62 0.84 -13.75
C PRO A 125 -6.96 -0.47 -13.35
N PHE A 126 -6.10 -0.39 -12.33
CA PHE A 126 -5.41 -1.54 -11.77
C PHE A 126 -5.84 -1.75 -10.32
N PHE A 127 -6.15 -2.99 -9.94
CA PHE A 127 -6.53 -3.36 -8.59
C PHE A 127 -5.64 -4.51 -8.13
N HIS A 128 -5.10 -4.38 -6.91
CA HIS A 128 -4.18 -5.34 -6.32
C HIS A 128 -4.59 -5.64 -4.87
N ALA A 129 -4.73 -6.92 -4.57
CA ALA A 129 -5.02 -7.42 -3.23
C ALA A 129 -3.75 -8.01 -2.56
N ASN A 130 -3.78 -9.21 -2.00
CA ASN A 130 -2.66 -9.82 -1.27
C ASN A 130 -2.10 -11.07 -1.96
N MET A 131 -2.23 -11.15 -3.29
CA MET A 131 -1.63 -12.18 -4.13
C MET A 131 -0.74 -11.53 -5.18
N TYR A 132 0.37 -12.19 -5.54
CA TYR A 132 1.17 -11.80 -6.69
C TYR A 132 0.37 -11.94 -7.98
N MET A 133 0.53 -10.96 -8.87
CA MET A 133 -0.18 -10.84 -10.14
C MET A 133 0.75 -10.92 -11.35
N HIS A 134 1.98 -10.38 -11.25
CA HIS A 134 2.90 -10.25 -12.38
C HIS A 134 4.35 -10.65 -12.07
N LEU A 135 4.67 -10.98 -10.82
CA LEU A 135 5.85 -11.75 -10.45
C LEU A 135 5.47 -13.23 -10.32
N GLU A 136 6.05 -14.07 -11.18
CA GLU A 136 5.81 -15.50 -11.15
C GLU A 136 6.62 -16.18 -10.04
N ILE A 137 5.92 -16.62 -9.00
CA ILE A 137 6.50 -17.27 -7.83
C ILE A 137 5.48 -18.20 -7.17
N SER A 138 5.96 -19.23 -6.48
CA SER A 138 5.11 -20.03 -5.61
C SER A 138 4.60 -19.16 -4.47
N GLN A 139 3.29 -19.00 -4.34
CA GLN A 139 2.68 -18.12 -3.35
C GLN A 139 1.70 -18.85 -2.44
N ALA A 140 1.55 -18.35 -1.21
CA ALA A 140 0.57 -18.89 -0.28
C ALA A 140 -0.85 -18.58 -0.80
N ASN A 141 -1.75 -19.56 -0.70
CA ASN A 141 -3.12 -19.37 -1.15
C ASN A 141 -3.93 -18.51 -0.15
N ASP A 142 -4.34 -17.32 -0.56
CA ASP A 142 -5.21 -16.43 0.23
C ASP A 142 -6.59 -16.30 -0.42
N VAL A 143 -7.56 -17.03 0.11
CA VAL A 143 -8.95 -17.03 -0.37
C VAL A 143 -9.59 -15.65 -0.25
N ASN A 144 -9.29 -14.89 0.81
CA ASN A 144 -9.82 -13.53 0.99
C ASN A 144 -9.34 -12.63 -0.15
N SER A 145 -8.03 -12.65 -0.41
CA SER A 145 -7.45 -11.90 -1.52
C SER A 145 -8.06 -12.26 -2.87
N ILE A 146 -8.24 -13.56 -3.14
CA ILE A 146 -8.85 -14.04 -4.38
C ILE A 146 -10.29 -13.54 -4.53
N CYS A 147 -11.10 -13.59 -3.47
CA CYS A 147 -12.47 -13.08 -3.49
C CYS A 147 -12.51 -11.57 -3.77
N ARG A 148 -11.69 -10.78 -3.07
CA ARG A 148 -11.61 -9.33 -3.30
C ARG A 148 -11.16 -8.98 -4.71
N GLN A 149 -10.20 -9.71 -5.27
CA GLN A 149 -9.75 -9.51 -6.65
C GLN A 149 -10.87 -9.79 -7.66
N LYS A 150 -11.61 -10.90 -7.48
CA LYS A 150 -12.78 -11.22 -8.33
C LYS A 150 -13.86 -10.16 -8.22
N ARG A 151 -14.21 -9.76 -6.99
CA ARG A 151 -15.21 -8.72 -6.73
C ARG A 151 -14.82 -7.38 -7.37
N ALA A 152 -13.55 -7.00 -7.25
CA ALA A 152 -13.06 -5.81 -7.89
C ALA A 152 -13.15 -5.88 -9.42
N ALA A 153 -12.96 -7.06 -10.04
CA ALA A 153 -13.09 -7.20 -11.50
C ALA A 153 -14.52 -6.93 -12.02
N GLU A 154 -15.55 -7.16 -11.19
CA GLU A 154 -16.96 -6.98 -11.55
C GLU A 154 -17.42 -5.51 -11.46
N ILE A 155 -16.74 -4.69 -10.67
CA ILE A 155 -17.16 -3.32 -10.37
C ILE A 155 -16.44 -2.32 -11.28
N PRO A 156 -17.15 -1.37 -11.91
CA PRO A 156 -16.54 -0.28 -12.67
C PRO A 156 -15.57 0.58 -11.84
N LYS A 157 -14.55 1.14 -12.49
CA LYS A 157 -13.47 1.94 -11.87
C LYS A 157 -13.12 3.17 -12.72
N SER A 158 -14.13 3.79 -13.33
CA SER A 158 -13.97 4.88 -14.29
C SER A 158 -13.94 6.26 -13.64
N SER A 159 -14.29 6.37 -12.36
CA SER A 159 -14.24 7.62 -11.60
C SER A 159 -13.79 7.38 -10.16
N GLN A 160 -13.34 8.45 -9.50
CA GLN A 160 -13.01 8.41 -8.07
C GLN A 160 -14.20 7.92 -7.22
N LYS A 161 -15.42 8.35 -7.54
CA LYS A 161 -16.63 7.91 -6.83
C LYS A 161 -16.85 6.40 -6.94
N GLU A 162 -16.65 5.84 -8.13
CA GLU A 162 -16.73 4.39 -8.34
C GLU A 162 -15.63 3.65 -7.59
N ILE A 163 -14.40 4.18 -7.57
CA ILE A 163 -13.29 3.62 -6.79
C ILE A 163 -13.59 3.65 -5.29
N LEU A 164 -14.13 4.76 -4.75
CA LEU A 164 -14.52 4.86 -3.34
C LEU A 164 -15.66 3.90 -2.99
N SER A 165 -16.63 3.74 -3.90
CA SER A 165 -17.71 2.75 -3.77
C SER A 165 -17.15 1.32 -3.74
N LEU A 166 -16.22 0.99 -4.65
CA LEU A 166 -15.51 -0.29 -4.69
C LEU A 166 -14.74 -0.56 -3.37
N LEU A 167 -13.94 0.41 -2.91
CA LEU A 167 -13.20 0.28 -1.65
C LEU A 167 -14.11 0.21 -0.42
N GLY A 168 -15.34 0.67 -0.56
CA GLY A 168 -16.40 0.61 0.44
C GLY A 168 -17.34 -0.58 0.31
N ASP A 169 -17.10 -1.49 -0.63
CA ASP A 169 -17.96 -2.63 -0.93
C ASP A 169 -17.96 -3.64 0.22
N THR A 170 -19.16 -3.97 0.69
CA THR A 170 -19.42 -4.89 1.81
C THR A 170 -20.32 -6.04 1.39
N SER A 171 -20.33 -6.39 0.10
CA SER A 171 -21.34 -7.32 -0.43
C SER A 171 -21.01 -8.79 -0.18
N ASP A 172 -19.71 -9.14 -0.12
CA ASP A 172 -19.30 -10.48 0.28
C ASP A 172 -19.43 -10.61 1.80
N GLU A 173 -20.10 -11.66 2.25
CA GLU A 173 -20.36 -11.89 3.69
C GLU A 173 -19.10 -12.25 4.47
N ASN A 174 -18.14 -12.92 3.83
CA ASN A 174 -16.94 -13.45 4.47
C ASN A 174 -15.71 -12.60 4.19
N TYR A 175 -15.57 -12.14 2.94
CA TYR A 175 -14.39 -11.46 2.41
C TYR A 175 -14.75 -10.19 1.65
N PRO A 176 -15.48 -9.23 2.28
CA PRO A 176 -15.75 -7.95 1.64
C PRO A 176 -14.46 -7.17 1.38
N ILE A 177 -14.49 -6.23 0.43
CA ILE A 177 -13.35 -5.33 0.21
C ILE A 177 -13.19 -4.41 1.42
N TYR A 178 -14.31 -3.87 1.93
CA TYR A 178 -14.34 -3.12 3.18
C TYR A 178 -14.59 -4.05 4.37
N MET A 179 -13.50 -4.49 5.00
CA MET A 179 -13.55 -5.42 6.13
C MET A 179 -14.01 -4.72 7.42
N GLN A 180 -14.89 -5.35 8.20
CA GLN A 180 -15.50 -4.76 9.41
C GLN A 180 -15.17 -5.53 10.71
N GLY A 181 -14.32 -6.55 10.64
CA GLY A 181 -13.99 -7.41 11.78
C GLY A 181 -14.94 -8.60 11.94
N PRO A 182 -14.75 -9.42 12.99
CA PRO A 182 -13.77 -9.23 14.06
C PRO A 182 -12.33 -9.66 13.70
N THR A 183 -12.13 -10.45 12.64
CA THR A 183 -10.80 -11.02 12.30
C THR A 183 -9.89 -10.04 11.56
N LEU A 184 -10.44 -9.31 10.58
CA LEU A 184 -9.74 -8.29 9.80
C LEU A 184 -10.64 -7.07 9.69
N CYS A 185 -10.06 -5.88 9.75
CA CYS A 185 -10.80 -4.62 9.71
C CYS A 185 -10.06 -3.62 8.81
N THR A 186 -10.80 -2.90 7.96
CA THR A 186 -10.27 -1.77 7.21
C THR A 186 -10.13 -0.59 8.16
N LEU A 187 -8.88 -0.21 8.45
CA LEU A 187 -8.56 0.81 9.45
C LEU A 187 -8.52 2.23 8.86
N CYS A 188 -8.17 2.35 7.59
CA CYS A 188 -8.02 3.63 6.90
C CYS A 188 -8.21 3.42 5.40
N THR A 189 -8.88 4.38 4.76
CA THR A 189 -8.87 4.52 3.29
C THR A 189 -8.25 5.85 2.94
N ILE A 190 -7.39 5.85 1.93
CA ILE A 190 -6.77 7.06 1.39
C ILE A 190 -6.94 7.15 -0.11
N VAL A 191 -6.92 8.38 -0.64
CA VAL A 191 -6.84 8.66 -2.07
C VAL A 191 -5.68 9.60 -2.31
N PHE A 192 -4.76 9.19 -3.18
CA PHE A 192 -3.81 10.10 -3.82
C PHE A 192 -4.47 10.69 -5.07
N ASP A 193 -4.74 11.99 -5.03
CA ASP A 193 -5.25 12.74 -6.18
C ASP A 193 -4.07 13.45 -6.85
N LEU A 194 -3.71 13.00 -8.06
CA LEU A 194 -2.57 13.55 -8.82
C LEU A 194 -2.94 14.80 -9.62
N ASP A 195 -4.23 15.09 -9.81
CA ASP A 195 -4.70 16.32 -10.45
C ASP A 195 -4.64 17.46 -9.44
N GLN A 196 -5.17 17.24 -8.24
CA GLN A 196 -5.15 18.21 -7.14
C GLN A 196 -3.84 18.18 -6.33
N LYS A 197 -3.00 17.16 -6.51
CA LYS A 197 -1.76 16.91 -5.75
C LYS A 197 -2.02 16.84 -4.25
N THR A 198 -3.04 16.07 -3.86
CA THR A 198 -3.41 15.88 -2.46
C THR A 198 -3.48 14.41 -2.08
N LEU A 199 -3.32 14.13 -0.79
CA LEU A 199 -3.72 12.86 -0.18
C LEU A 199 -4.86 13.11 0.78
N SER A 200 -6.01 12.47 0.54
CA SER A 200 -7.18 12.55 1.42
C SER A 200 -7.36 11.24 2.19
N LEU A 201 -7.59 11.34 3.49
CA LEU A 201 -7.98 10.23 4.36
C LEU A 201 -9.48 10.27 4.60
N TYR A 202 -10.13 9.12 4.56
CA TYR A 202 -11.56 8.99 4.76
C TYR A 202 -11.88 8.43 6.15
N ASN A 203 -12.91 8.99 6.77
CA ASN A 203 -13.45 8.51 8.02
C ASN A 203 -14.46 7.38 7.78
N GLY A 204 -14.18 6.19 8.29
CA GLY A 204 -15.04 5.02 8.11
C GLY A 204 -15.12 4.57 6.65
N ASN A 205 -16.30 4.10 6.23
CA ASN A 205 -16.47 3.50 4.92
C ASN A 205 -16.39 4.58 3.80
N PRO A 206 -15.44 4.46 2.86
CA PRO A 206 -15.15 5.48 1.87
C PRO A 206 -16.29 5.74 0.88
N LYS A 207 -17.27 4.83 0.73
CA LYS A 207 -18.43 5.03 -0.15
C LYS A 207 -19.32 6.20 0.28
N PHE A 208 -19.19 6.65 1.52
CA PHE A 208 -19.90 7.83 2.04
C PHE A 208 -19.11 9.13 1.85
N GLU A 209 -17.91 9.06 1.28
CA GLU A 209 -17.10 10.22 0.86
C GLU A 209 -16.75 11.20 2.01
N ASN A 210 -16.78 10.72 3.26
CA ASN A 210 -16.49 11.52 4.45
C ASN A 210 -14.98 11.71 4.64
N VAL A 211 -14.42 12.80 4.10
CA VAL A 211 -13.00 13.13 4.25
C VAL A 211 -12.70 13.59 5.68
N ALA A 212 -11.75 12.95 6.34
CA ALA A 212 -11.26 13.30 7.67
C ALA A 212 -10.13 14.33 7.65
N LEU A 213 -9.20 14.16 6.72
CA LEU A 213 -7.96 14.95 6.65
C LEU A 213 -7.42 14.95 5.22
N THR A 214 -6.85 16.07 4.80
CA THR A 214 -6.21 16.21 3.49
C THR A 214 -4.83 16.83 3.65
N PHE A 215 -3.86 16.26 2.95
CA PHE A 215 -2.48 16.76 2.89
C PHE A 215 -2.11 17.21 1.48
N PRO A 216 -1.35 18.30 1.32
CA PRO A 216 -0.69 18.60 0.06
C PRO A 216 0.47 17.60 -0.17
N LEU A 217 0.65 17.19 -1.42
CA LEU A 217 1.75 16.31 -1.86
C LEU A 217 2.96 17.08 -2.43
N THR A 218 2.86 18.42 -2.51
CA THR A 218 3.91 19.35 -2.97
C THR A 218 3.84 20.65 -2.20
#